data_AF-A0A9D8VQ78-F1
#
_entry.id   AF-A0A9D8VQ78-F1
#
_cell.length_a   1.000
_cell.length_b   1.000
_cell.length_c   1.000
_cell.angle_alpha   90.00
_cell.angle_beta   90.00
_cell.angle_gamma   90.00
#
_symmetry.space_group_name_H-M   'P 1'
#
loop_
_entity.id
_entity.type
_entity.pdbx_description
1 polymer ?
#
loop_
_entity_poly.entity_id
_entity_poly.type
_entity_poly.pdbx_seq_one_letter_code
_entity_poly.pdbx_strand_id
1 'polypeptide(L)'
;MSQYDVLCIGNAIVDIIARAEDDFLRENGIIRGAMNLIDMERAELLYERMGPAVETSGGSAGNTAAGVASLGGTSAFFGKVADDGLGRIYRHDIRAQGVAFDTPPLEQRPPTARSMIFVTPDGERSMNTYLGACVELGPEDVEEDKAAQSKVTYFEGYLWDPPRAKTAIRDTAKIAHAHGNEVAMSLSDPFCVDRYRDEFLDLMRSGTVDIVFANEDEAKSLYQTADLETAREALAEDCKIAIVTRSEKGSMIINGSGTHTRIDADAVDRLVDTTGAGDLYAAGFLHGYTAGMDMETCGRLGSLAAGIVIQQIGPRPQVSLRQAAIDAGLIRG
;
A
#
# COMPACT_ATOMS: atom_id res chain seq x y z
N MET A 1 -5.05 7.67 25.29
CA MET A 1 -4.19 6.67 24.62
C MET A 1 -4.87 6.35 23.30
N SER A 2 -4.16 6.42 22.18
CA SER A 2 -4.70 6.08 20.85
C SER A 2 -5.16 4.62 20.83
N GLN A 3 -6.29 4.34 20.19
CA GLN A 3 -6.87 3.00 20.08
C GLN A 3 -6.17 2.17 19.00
N TYR A 4 -5.70 2.84 17.94
CA TYR A 4 -5.02 2.21 16.81
C TYR A 4 -3.61 2.77 16.65
N ASP A 5 -2.69 1.91 16.25
CA ASP A 5 -1.37 2.31 15.81
C ASP A 5 -1.46 2.92 14.41
N VAL A 6 -2.15 2.24 13.47
CA VAL A 6 -2.26 2.69 12.07
C VAL A 6 -3.70 2.59 11.56
N LEU A 7 -4.24 3.69 11.05
CA LEU A 7 -5.43 3.70 10.21
C LEU A 7 -4.99 3.72 8.74
N CYS A 8 -5.43 2.76 7.96
CA CYS A 8 -5.15 2.67 6.53
C CYS A 8 -6.36 3.10 5.69
N ILE A 9 -6.17 3.83 4.60
CA ILE A 9 -7.24 4.22 3.67
C ILE A 9 -6.80 3.84 2.26
N GLY A 10 -7.61 3.05 1.56
CA GLY A 10 -7.23 2.56 0.24
C GLY A 10 -8.37 1.96 -0.58
N ASN A 11 -8.05 1.60 -1.82
CA ASN A 11 -8.98 0.89 -2.68
C ASN A 11 -9.13 -0.56 -2.18
N ALA A 12 -10.34 -0.94 -1.76
CA ALA A 12 -10.63 -2.29 -1.30
C ALA A 12 -10.81 -3.25 -2.48
N ILE A 13 -9.76 -4.00 -2.80
CA ILE A 13 -9.64 -4.80 -4.02
C ILE A 13 -9.48 -6.28 -3.68
N VAL A 14 -10.15 -7.16 -4.42
CA VAL A 14 -9.81 -8.59 -4.46
C VAL A 14 -8.90 -8.85 -5.65
N ASP A 15 -7.74 -9.44 -5.38
CA ASP A 15 -6.77 -9.82 -6.40
C ASP A 15 -7.11 -11.19 -6.97
N ILE A 16 -7.02 -11.31 -8.28
CA ILE A 16 -7.15 -12.54 -9.05
C ILE A 16 -5.79 -12.73 -9.71
N ILE A 17 -5.03 -13.74 -9.28
CA ILE A 17 -3.62 -13.87 -9.61
C ILE A 17 -3.38 -15.12 -10.46
N ALA A 18 -2.70 -14.96 -11.60
CA ALA A 18 -2.24 -16.08 -12.42
C ALA A 18 -0.82 -15.84 -12.93
N ARG A 19 -0.14 -16.93 -13.28
CA ARG A 19 1.14 -16.87 -13.99
C ARG A 19 0.91 -16.51 -15.46
N ALA A 20 1.80 -15.71 -16.04
CA ALA A 20 1.79 -15.38 -17.46
C ALA A 20 3.21 -15.24 -18.02
N GLU A 21 3.36 -15.41 -19.33
CA GLU A 21 4.62 -15.13 -20.04
C GLU A 21 4.63 -13.68 -20.55
N ASP A 22 5.82 -13.14 -20.85
CA ASP A 22 5.95 -11.76 -21.39
C ASP A 22 5.19 -11.57 -22.72
N ASP A 23 5.05 -12.64 -23.52
CA ASP A 23 4.24 -12.60 -24.75
C ASP A 23 2.77 -12.28 -24.44
N PHE A 24 2.22 -12.85 -23.36
CA PHE A 24 0.83 -12.58 -22.97
C PHE A 24 0.62 -11.10 -22.63
N LEU A 25 1.56 -10.48 -21.91
CA LEU A 25 1.48 -9.06 -21.59
C LEU A 25 1.49 -8.20 -22.86
N ARG A 26 2.40 -8.52 -23.81
CA ARG A 26 2.52 -7.81 -25.09
C ARG A 26 1.28 -7.98 -25.97
N GLU A 27 0.79 -9.19 -26.14
CA GLU A 27 -0.40 -9.50 -26.97
C GLU A 27 -1.67 -8.85 -26.44
N ASN A 28 -1.74 -8.64 -25.13
CA ASN A 28 -2.86 -7.98 -24.50
C ASN A 28 -2.63 -6.48 -24.30
N GLY A 29 -1.45 -5.92 -24.55
CA GLY A 29 -1.17 -4.50 -24.33
C GLY A 29 -1.21 -4.11 -22.84
N ILE A 30 -0.70 -4.99 -21.97
CA ILE A 30 -0.57 -4.74 -20.53
C ILE A 30 0.80 -4.10 -20.28
N ILE A 31 0.84 -2.98 -19.56
CA ILE A 31 2.11 -2.34 -19.18
C ILE A 31 2.77 -3.19 -18.09
N ARG A 32 4.00 -3.64 -18.36
CA ARG A 32 4.80 -4.48 -17.45
C ARG A 32 5.12 -3.71 -16.16
N GLY A 33 4.97 -4.34 -15.00
CA GLY A 33 5.36 -3.76 -13.70
C GLY A 33 4.46 -2.63 -13.17
N ALA A 34 3.38 -2.28 -13.89
CA ALA A 34 2.53 -1.13 -13.57
C ALA A 34 1.15 -1.52 -13.07
N MET A 35 0.42 -0.53 -12.53
CA MET A 35 -1.04 -0.60 -12.34
C MET A 35 -1.78 -0.03 -13.56
N ASN A 36 -2.46 -0.90 -14.30
CA ASN A 36 -3.26 -0.56 -15.47
C ASN A 36 -4.73 -0.39 -15.04
N LEU A 37 -5.27 0.82 -15.10
CA LEU A 37 -6.71 1.03 -14.90
C LEU A 37 -7.49 0.53 -16.11
N ILE A 38 -8.57 -0.21 -15.85
CA ILE A 38 -9.40 -0.81 -16.87
C ILE A 38 -10.89 -0.65 -16.54
N ASP A 39 -11.73 -0.67 -17.57
CA ASP A 39 -13.18 -0.74 -17.42
C ASP A 39 -13.69 -2.19 -17.26
N MET A 40 -15.00 -2.35 -17.11
CA MET A 40 -15.62 -3.66 -16.93
C MET A 40 -15.45 -4.57 -18.16
N GLU A 41 -15.60 -4.02 -19.37
CA GLU A 41 -15.48 -4.79 -20.61
C GLU A 41 -14.06 -5.37 -20.74
N ARG A 42 -13.05 -4.55 -20.45
CA ARG A 42 -11.65 -4.96 -20.44
C ARG A 42 -11.35 -5.96 -19.32
N ALA A 43 -12.00 -5.83 -18.16
CA ALA A 43 -11.86 -6.78 -17.05
C ALA A 43 -12.43 -8.16 -17.39
N GLU A 44 -13.59 -8.21 -18.05
CA GLU A 44 -14.17 -9.46 -18.55
C GLU A 44 -13.29 -10.10 -19.62
N LEU A 45 -12.82 -9.32 -20.60
CA LEU A 45 -11.92 -9.78 -21.65
C LEU A 45 -10.61 -10.38 -21.12
N LEU A 46 -9.97 -9.71 -20.16
CA LEU A 46 -8.72 -10.20 -19.58
C LEU A 46 -8.94 -11.45 -18.73
N TYR A 47 -10.05 -11.52 -17.98
CA TYR A 47 -10.39 -12.70 -17.19
C TYR A 47 -10.68 -13.93 -18.06
N GLU A 48 -11.38 -13.76 -19.20
CA GLU A 48 -11.60 -14.86 -20.17
C GLU A 48 -10.31 -15.41 -20.77
N ARG A 49 -9.28 -14.56 -20.92
CA ARG A 49 -7.96 -14.95 -21.44
C ARG A 49 -7.02 -15.45 -20.34
N MET A 50 -7.38 -15.27 -19.08
CA MET A 50 -6.56 -15.65 -17.94
C MET A 50 -6.54 -17.18 -17.78
N GLY A 51 -5.37 -17.72 -17.45
CA GLY A 51 -5.25 -19.12 -17.02
C GLY A 51 -5.91 -19.36 -15.66
N PRO A 52 -5.80 -20.58 -15.11
CA PRO A 52 -6.24 -20.85 -13.74
C PRO A 52 -5.63 -19.84 -12.75
N ALA A 53 -6.48 -19.25 -11.94
CA ALA A 53 -6.11 -18.17 -11.02
C ALA A 53 -6.35 -18.54 -9.56
N VAL A 54 -5.76 -17.75 -8.66
CA VAL A 54 -6.01 -17.77 -7.23
C VAL A 54 -6.61 -16.42 -6.84
N GLU A 55 -7.75 -16.43 -6.16
CA GLU A 55 -8.33 -15.23 -5.56
C GLU A 55 -7.83 -15.01 -4.13
N THR A 56 -7.45 -13.78 -3.82
CA THR A 56 -7.06 -13.35 -2.47
C THR A 56 -7.43 -11.90 -2.25
N SER A 57 -7.79 -11.52 -1.03
CA SER A 57 -7.94 -10.10 -0.70
C SER A 57 -6.62 -9.36 -0.88
N GLY A 58 -6.70 -8.18 -1.51
CA GLY A 58 -5.58 -7.30 -1.82
C GLY A 58 -5.84 -5.87 -1.37
N GLY A 59 -5.56 -4.90 -2.26
CA GLY A 59 -5.60 -3.46 -1.99
C GLY A 59 -4.40 -3.01 -1.16
N SER A 60 -3.61 -2.05 -1.66
CA SER A 60 -2.29 -1.72 -1.11
C SER A 60 -2.33 -1.36 0.38
N ALA A 61 -3.18 -0.43 0.79
CA ALA A 61 -3.37 -0.06 2.19
C ALA A 61 -4.13 -1.12 3.00
N GLY A 62 -4.96 -1.94 2.35
CA GLY A 62 -5.56 -3.12 2.98
C GLY A 62 -4.50 -4.15 3.36
N ASN A 63 -3.51 -4.38 2.51
CA ASN A 63 -2.36 -5.24 2.76
C ASN A 63 -1.47 -4.66 3.86
N THR A 64 -1.20 -3.34 3.83
CA THR A 64 -0.47 -2.65 4.90
C THR A 64 -1.16 -2.80 6.26
N ALA A 65 -2.48 -2.61 6.33
CA ALA A 65 -3.24 -2.80 7.57
C ALA A 65 -3.12 -4.24 8.10
N ALA A 66 -3.31 -5.24 7.22
CA ALA A 66 -3.15 -6.64 7.58
C ALA A 66 -1.71 -6.96 8.05
N GLY A 67 -0.70 -6.35 7.44
CA GLY A 67 0.71 -6.48 7.86
C GLY A 67 0.96 -5.93 9.26
N VAL A 68 0.43 -4.74 9.58
CA VAL A 68 0.54 -4.13 10.92
C VAL A 68 -0.11 -5.04 11.97
N ALA A 69 -1.30 -5.57 11.67
CA ALA A 69 -1.98 -6.52 12.56
C ALA A 69 -1.20 -7.83 12.74
N SER A 70 -0.61 -8.37 11.67
CA SER A 70 0.21 -9.60 11.71
C SER A 70 1.50 -9.44 12.54
N LEU A 71 2.05 -8.22 12.62
CA LEU A 71 3.17 -7.85 13.50
C LEU A 71 2.75 -7.68 14.97
N GLY A 72 1.45 -7.70 15.26
CA GLY A 72 0.89 -7.52 16.59
C GLY A 72 0.55 -6.07 16.95
N GLY A 73 0.56 -5.16 15.96
CA GLY A 73 0.01 -3.81 16.11
C GLY A 73 -1.51 -3.80 16.02
N THR A 74 -2.10 -2.65 16.32
CA THR A 74 -3.54 -2.40 16.18
C THR A 74 -3.81 -1.54 14.96
N SER A 75 -4.65 -2.01 14.03
CA SER A 75 -4.93 -1.28 12.80
C SER A 75 -6.42 -1.20 12.46
N ALA A 76 -6.78 -0.11 11.80
CA ALA A 76 -8.09 0.11 11.20
C ALA A 76 -7.95 0.31 9.69
N PHE A 77 -9.04 0.09 8.95
CA PHE A 77 -9.07 0.28 7.50
C PHE A 77 -10.35 0.99 7.06
N PHE A 78 -10.22 1.94 6.16
CA PHE A 78 -11.30 2.52 5.37
C PHE A 78 -11.14 2.11 3.90
N GLY A 79 -12.21 1.57 3.32
CA GLY A 79 -12.24 1.20 1.92
C GLY A 79 -13.64 0.76 1.52
N LYS A 80 -13.98 0.85 0.24
CA LYS A 80 -15.33 0.61 -0.25
C LYS A 80 -15.44 -0.69 -1.03
N VAL A 81 -16.31 -1.58 -0.55
CA VAL A 81 -16.72 -2.82 -1.22
C VAL A 81 -18.21 -2.79 -1.52
N ALA A 82 -18.69 -3.66 -2.40
CA ALA A 82 -20.13 -3.87 -2.60
C ALA A 82 -20.65 -5.02 -1.71
N ASP A 83 -21.98 -5.09 -1.51
CA ASP A 83 -22.63 -6.24 -0.87
C ASP A 83 -22.76 -7.43 -1.84
N ASP A 84 -21.62 -7.94 -2.28
CA ASP A 84 -21.51 -9.07 -3.19
C ASP A 84 -20.56 -10.16 -2.63
N GLY A 85 -20.35 -11.22 -3.41
CA GLY A 85 -19.50 -12.34 -3.00
C GLY A 85 -18.07 -11.90 -2.68
N LEU A 86 -17.47 -11.07 -3.54
CA LEU A 86 -16.10 -10.57 -3.37
C LEU A 86 -15.98 -9.62 -2.18
N GLY A 87 -16.97 -8.73 -1.98
CA GLY A 87 -16.99 -7.82 -0.86
C GLY A 87 -17.14 -8.53 0.48
N ARG A 88 -17.93 -9.62 0.53
CA ARG A 88 -18.00 -10.49 1.72
C ARG A 88 -16.69 -11.21 2.02
N ILE A 89 -15.98 -11.68 0.99
CA ILE A 89 -14.63 -12.26 1.14
C ILE A 89 -13.67 -11.21 1.69
N TYR A 90 -13.59 -10.04 1.06
CA TYR A 90 -12.70 -8.97 1.49
C TYR A 90 -12.93 -8.57 2.96
N ARG A 91 -14.20 -8.37 3.33
CA ARG A 91 -14.59 -8.04 4.72
C ARG A 91 -14.23 -9.15 5.70
N HIS A 92 -14.43 -10.42 5.31
CA HIS A 92 -14.05 -11.55 6.13
C HIS A 92 -12.54 -11.57 6.37
N ASP A 93 -11.74 -11.56 5.29
CA ASP A 93 -10.30 -11.73 5.35
C ASP A 93 -9.62 -10.64 6.18
N ILE A 94 -9.97 -9.36 5.94
CA ILE A 94 -9.33 -8.25 6.64
C ILE A 94 -9.69 -8.23 8.14
N ARG A 95 -10.93 -8.58 8.49
CA ARG A 95 -11.37 -8.68 9.90
C ARG A 95 -10.79 -9.92 10.59
N ALA A 96 -10.61 -11.03 9.86
CA ALA A 96 -9.99 -12.25 10.40
C ALA A 96 -8.51 -12.02 10.77
N GLN A 97 -7.83 -11.06 10.13
CA GLN A 97 -6.49 -10.60 10.53
C GLN A 97 -6.50 -9.68 11.76
N GLY A 98 -7.68 -9.32 12.29
CA GLY A 98 -7.81 -8.44 13.46
C GLY A 98 -7.86 -6.94 13.12
N VAL A 99 -8.00 -6.57 11.84
CA VAL A 99 -8.14 -5.18 11.41
C VAL A 99 -9.59 -4.69 11.64
N ALA A 100 -9.75 -3.52 12.25
CA ALA A 100 -11.05 -2.88 12.39
C ALA A 100 -11.52 -2.32 11.03
N PHE A 101 -12.59 -2.88 10.47
CA PHE A 101 -13.13 -2.47 9.18
C PHE A 101 -14.64 -2.41 9.23
N ASP A 102 -15.20 -1.20 9.32
CA ASP A 102 -16.64 -0.99 9.55
C ASP A 102 -17.32 -0.17 8.45
N THR A 103 -16.57 0.27 7.43
CA THR A 103 -17.12 0.95 6.25
C THR A 103 -18.31 0.15 5.68
N PRO A 104 -19.51 0.76 5.59
CA PRO A 104 -20.68 0.07 5.07
C PRO A 104 -20.47 -0.35 3.60
N PRO A 105 -20.87 -1.57 3.22
CA PRO A 105 -20.82 -1.99 1.83
C PRO A 105 -21.83 -1.20 0.99
N LEU A 106 -21.51 -1.02 -0.29
CA LEU A 106 -22.44 -0.48 -1.28
C LEU A 106 -23.53 -1.52 -1.59
N GLU A 107 -24.80 -1.17 -1.38
CA GLU A 107 -25.93 -2.09 -1.63
C GLU A 107 -26.22 -2.28 -3.13
N GLN A 108 -25.75 -1.37 -3.98
CA GLN A 108 -26.00 -1.36 -5.42
C GLN A 108 -24.69 -1.45 -6.22
N ARG A 109 -24.79 -1.44 -7.56
CA ARG A 109 -23.63 -1.34 -8.44
C ARG A 109 -22.87 -0.02 -8.21
N PRO A 110 -21.56 0.05 -8.54
CA PRO A 110 -20.73 -1.01 -9.14
C PRO A 110 -20.35 -2.15 -8.16
N PRO A 111 -19.96 -3.35 -8.67
CA PRO A 111 -19.54 -4.46 -7.82
C PRO A 111 -18.20 -4.18 -7.14
N THR A 112 -17.81 -5.02 -6.18
CA THR A 112 -16.50 -4.92 -5.51
C THR A 112 -15.36 -4.90 -6.53
N ALA A 113 -14.34 -4.08 -6.24
CA ALA A 113 -13.18 -3.93 -7.11
C ALA A 113 -12.40 -5.23 -7.23
N ARG A 114 -11.78 -5.44 -8.41
CA ARG A 114 -10.91 -6.58 -8.65
C ARG A 114 -9.70 -6.21 -9.49
N SER A 115 -8.56 -6.80 -9.19
CA SER A 115 -7.35 -6.67 -10.01
C SER A 115 -6.95 -8.02 -10.59
N MET A 116 -6.83 -8.09 -11.91
CA MET A 116 -6.20 -9.23 -12.58
C MET A 116 -4.70 -9.01 -12.59
N ILE A 117 -4.00 -9.80 -11.78
CA ILE A 117 -2.55 -9.73 -11.60
C ILE A 117 -1.90 -10.87 -12.35
N PHE A 118 -0.99 -10.50 -13.25
CA PHE A 118 -0.19 -11.44 -14.02
C PHE A 118 1.24 -11.41 -13.52
N VAL A 119 1.71 -12.57 -13.02
CA VAL A 119 3.07 -12.74 -12.48
C VAL A 119 3.94 -13.43 -13.53
N THR A 120 5.01 -12.78 -13.95
CA THR A 120 5.97 -13.31 -14.94
C THR A 120 7.02 -14.25 -14.28
N PRO A 121 7.78 -15.05 -15.06
CA PRO A 121 8.72 -16.02 -14.51
C PRO A 121 9.82 -15.43 -13.60
N ASP A 122 10.15 -14.15 -13.76
CA ASP A 122 11.08 -13.41 -12.91
C ASP A 122 10.44 -12.87 -11.62
N GLY A 123 9.16 -13.17 -11.37
CA GLY A 123 8.41 -12.77 -10.18
C GLY A 123 7.82 -11.36 -10.26
N GLU A 124 8.05 -10.62 -11.35
CA GLU A 124 7.46 -9.30 -11.53
C GLU A 124 5.94 -9.39 -11.71
N ARG A 125 5.20 -8.39 -11.19
CA ARG A 125 3.74 -8.33 -11.29
C ARG A 125 3.24 -7.19 -12.17
N SER A 126 2.25 -7.50 -13.00
CA SER A 126 1.48 -6.52 -13.78
C SER A 126 0.01 -6.56 -13.40
N MET A 127 -0.49 -5.44 -12.89
CA MET A 127 -1.85 -5.33 -12.34
C MET A 127 -2.80 -4.69 -13.36
N ASN A 128 -4.03 -5.20 -13.45
CA ASN A 128 -5.09 -4.64 -14.27
C ASN A 128 -6.33 -4.47 -13.41
N THR A 129 -6.61 -3.25 -12.98
CA THR A 129 -7.56 -2.97 -11.90
C THR A 129 -8.84 -2.34 -12.42
N TYR A 130 -9.95 -3.03 -12.20
CA TYR A 130 -11.29 -2.44 -12.30
C TYR A 130 -11.71 -1.93 -10.92
N LEU A 131 -11.84 -0.61 -10.78
CA LEU A 131 -12.06 0.04 -9.48
C LEU A 131 -13.42 -0.24 -8.84
N GLY A 132 -14.45 -0.62 -9.61
CA GLY A 132 -15.74 -1.01 -9.06
C GLY A 132 -16.25 -0.08 -7.96
N ALA A 133 -16.66 -0.65 -6.83
CA ALA A 133 -17.17 0.06 -5.64
C ALA A 133 -16.20 1.10 -5.05
N CYS A 134 -14.89 1.03 -5.33
CA CYS A 134 -13.91 2.00 -4.80
C CYS A 134 -14.20 3.44 -5.24
N VAL A 135 -14.87 3.64 -6.38
CA VAL A 135 -15.25 4.99 -6.86
C VAL A 135 -16.25 5.70 -5.94
N GLU A 136 -16.95 4.94 -5.09
CA GLU A 136 -17.93 5.44 -4.13
C GLU A 136 -17.34 5.69 -2.74
N LEU A 137 -16.03 5.48 -2.52
CA LEU A 137 -15.37 5.88 -1.28
C LEU A 137 -15.38 7.41 -1.17
N GLY A 138 -15.95 7.93 -0.08
CA GLY A 138 -16.13 9.37 0.11
C GLY A 138 -16.09 9.82 1.57
N PRO A 139 -16.27 11.13 1.84
CA PRO A 139 -16.25 11.69 3.18
C PRO A 139 -17.24 11.05 4.16
N GLU A 140 -18.36 10.52 3.64
CA GLU A 140 -19.35 9.78 4.42
C GLU A 140 -18.81 8.48 5.05
N ASP A 141 -17.68 7.98 4.55
CA ASP A 141 -17.02 6.77 5.06
C ASP A 141 -15.94 7.08 6.11
N VAL A 142 -15.67 8.37 6.39
CA VAL A 142 -14.69 8.78 7.40
C VAL A 142 -15.30 8.61 8.79
N GLU A 143 -14.81 7.61 9.52
CA GLU A 143 -15.15 7.43 10.94
C GLU A 143 -14.24 8.32 11.80
N GLU A 144 -14.74 9.49 12.20
CA GLU A 144 -13.96 10.52 12.92
C GLU A 144 -13.22 9.96 14.16
N ASP A 145 -13.86 9.08 14.93
CA ASP A 145 -13.26 8.46 16.12
C ASP A 145 -12.00 7.65 15.77
N LYS A 146 -12.01 6.88 14.68
CA LYS A 146 -10.83 6.11 14.24
C LYS A 146 -9.73 7.05 13.76
N ALA A 147 -10.07 8.09 13.02
CA ALA A 147 -9.11 9.10 12.55
C ALA A 147 -8.43 9.82 13.72
N ALA A 148 -9.20 10.21 14.74
CA ALA A 148 -8.70 10.88 15.94
C ALA A 148 -7.88 9.95 16.84
N GLN A 149 -8.17 8.66 16.86
CA GLN A 149 -7.56 7.68 17.76
C GLN A 149 -6.49 6.79 17.10
N SER A 150 -5.98 7.17 15.93
CA SER A 150 -4.90 6.45 15.23
C SER A 150 -3.61 7.25 15.26
N LYS A 151 -2.50 6.68 15.73
CA LYS A 151 -1.21 7.40 15.81
C LYS A 151 -0.73 7.86 14.43
N VAL A 152 -0.91 7.03 13.41
CA VAL A 152 -0.65 7.36 12.00
C VAL A 152 -1.87 7.02 11.15
N THR A 153 -2.28 7.95 10.28
CA THR A 153 -3.18 7.65 9.16
C THR A 153 -2.37 7.47 7.89
N TYR A 154 -2.36 6.29 7.30
CA TYR A 154 -1.68 5.93 6.06
C TYR A 154 -2.67 5.81 4.89
N PHE A 155 -2.33 6.34 3.71
CA PHE A 155 -3.17 6.19 2.52
C PHE A 155 -2.40 5.95 1.21
N GLU A 156 -3.10 5.41 0.21
CA GLU A 156 -2.57 5.19 -1.14
C GLU A 156 -2.71 6.45 -2.01
N GLY A 157 -1.66 6.80 -2.75
CA GLY A 157 -1.75 7.72 -3.90
C GLY A 157 -2.79 7.29 -4.93
N TYR A 158 -3.06 5.99 -5.10
CA TYR A 158 -4.14 5.47 -5.96
C TYR A 158 -5.52 6.04 -5.64
N LEU A 159 -5.76 6.59 -4.45
CA LEU A 159 -7.02 7.26 -4.11
C LEU A 159 -7.23 8.59 -4.84
N TRP A 160 -6.26 9.04 -5.63
CA TRP A 160 -6.45 10.17 -6.53
C TRP A 160 -7.19 9.82 -7.83
N ASP A 161 -7.25 8.54 -8.21
CA ASP A 161 -8.02 8.06 -9.36
C ASP A 161 -9.55 8.10 -9.14
N PRO A 162 -10.11 7.60 -8.02
CA PRO A 162 -11.54 7.74 -7.73
C PRO A 162 -11.91 9.19 -7.38
N PRO A 163 -13.09 9.67 -7.80
CA PRO A 163 -13.42 11.09 -7.82
C PRO A 163 -13.60 11.73 -6.43
N ARG A 164 -14.01 10.94 -5.42
CA ARG A 164 -14.46 11.46 -4.11
C ARG A 164 -13.49 11.16 -2.96
N ALA A 165 -12.57 10.22 -3.15
CA ALA A 165 -11.69 9.77 -2.07
C ALA A 165 -10.71 10.86 -1.61
N LYS A 166 -10.25 11.73 -2.52
CA LYS A 166 -9.38 12.88 -2.17
C LYS A 166 -9.98 13.76 -1.05
N THR A 167 -11.30 13.95 -1.07
CA THR A 167 -12.00 14.72 -0.03
C THR A 167 -11.97 13.99 1.31
N ALA A 168 -12.26 12.68 1.30
CA ALA A 168 -12.17 11.84 2.50
C ALA A 168 -10.77 11.86 3.12
N ILE A 169 -9.72 11.83 2.29
CA ILE A 169 -8.32 11.92 2.72
C ILE A 169 -8.02 13.26 3.37
N ARG A 170 -8.41 14.37 2.72
CA ARG A 170 -8.17 15.71 3.26
C ARG A 170 -8.91 15.94 4.58
N ASP A 171 -10.11 15.40 4.73
CA ASP A 171 -10.86 15.51 5.99
C ASP A 171 -10.26 14.62 7.08
N THR A 172 -9.84 13.40 6.74
CA THR A 172 -9.15 12.52 7.70
C THR A 172 -7.82 13.11 8.17
N ALA A 173 -7.03 13.69 7.26
CA ALA A 173 -5.75 14.34 7.60
C ALA A 173 -5.95 15.51 8.58
N LYS A 174 -6.96 16.36 8.35
CA LYS A 174 -7.31 17.44 9.29
C LYS A 174 -7.67 16.89 10.68
N ILE A 175 -8.46 15.82 10.74
CA ILE A 175 -8.85 15.20 12.02
C ILE A 175 -7.63 14.63 12.74
N ALA A 176 -6.76 13.91 12.02
CA ALA A 176 -5.53 13.33 12.57
C ALA A 176 -4.62 14.43 13.15
N HIS A 177 -4.32 15.48 12.39
CA HIS A 177 -3.48 16.59 12.85
C HIS A 177 -4.09 17.38 14.00
N ALA A 178 -5.42 17.58 14.01
CA ALA A 178 -6.11 18.24 15.12
C ALA A 178 -5.96 17.49 16.45
N HIS A 179 -5.65 16.19 16.41
CA HIS A 179 -5.39 15.34 17.57
C HIS A 179 -3.90 15.08 17.81
N GLY A 180 -3.00 15.72 17.04
CA GLY A 180 -1.56 15.56 17.16
C GLY A 180 -1.02 14.24 16.61
N ASN A 181 -1.81 13.55 15.77
CA ASN A 181 -1.38 12.35 15.05
C ASN A 181 -0.72 12.74 13.71
N GLU A 182 -0.07 11.78 13.06
CA GLU A 182 0.64 12.00 11.79
C GLU A 182 -0.07 11.35 10.61
N VAL A 183 0.24 11.84 9.41
CA VAL A 183 -0.33 11.36 8.15
C VAL A 183 0.80 10.83 7.26
N ALA A 184 0.63 9.61 6.77
CA ALA A 184 1.55 8.94 5.86
C ALA A 184 0.87 8.68 4.51
N MET A 185 1.65 8.67 3.42
CA MET A 185 1.16 8.24 2.12
C MET A 185 2.16 7.34 1.39
N SER A 186 1.67 6.45 0.54
CA SER A 186 2.49 5.81 -0.50
C SER A 186 2.26 6.46 -1.85
N LEU A 187 3.33 6.72 -2.60
CA LEU A 187 3.28 7.20 -3.98
C LEU A 187 2.68 6.17 -4.96
N SER A 188 2.57 4.91 -4.51
CA SER A 188 1.79 3.82 -5.11
C SER A 188 2.29 3.23 -6.42
N ASP A 189 2.50 4.06 -7.46
CA ASP A 189 2.98 3.63 -8.77
C ASP A 189 3.51 4.85 -9.57
N PRO A 190 4.58 4.69 -10.36
CA PRO A 190 5.19 5.81 -11.06
C PRO A 190 4.28 6.51 -12.08
N PHE A 191 3.30 5.81 -12.67
CA PHE A 191 2.28 6.40 -13.54
C PHE A 191 1.19 7.12 -12.73
N CYS A 192 0.85 6.62 -11.53
CA CYS A 192 -0.01 7.34 -10.59
C CYS A 192 0.64 8.68 -10.18
N VAL A 193 1.94 8.64 -9.85
CA VAL A 193 2.74 9.84 -9.59
C VAL A 193 2.73 10.78 -10.77
N ASP A 194 2.92 10.29 -12.00
CA ASP A 194 2.90 11.16 -13.18
C ASP A 194 1.55 11.87 -13.38
N ARG A 195 0.43 11.17 -13.15
CA ARG A 195 -0.93 11.75 -13.23
C ARG A 195 -1.20 12.83 -12.20
N TYR A 196 -0.66 12.70 -10.98
CA TYR A 196 -1.04 13.52 -9.83
C TYR A 196 0.12 14.26 -9.16
N ARG A 197 1.26 14.39 -9.87
CA ARG A 197 2.52 14.97 -9.37
C ARG A 197 2.32 16.26 -8.57
N ASP A 198 1.64 17.24 -9.15
CA ASP A 198 1.45 18.55 -8.52
C ASP A 198 0.60 18.46 -7.24
N GLU A 199 -0.41 17.58 -7.24
CA GLU A 199 -1.24 17.35 -6.05
C GLU A 199 -0.46 16.62 -4.95
N PHE A 200 0.38 15.64 -5.29
CA PHE A 200 1.21 14.93 -4.32
C PHE A 200 2.26 15.87 -3.70
N LEU A 201 2.92 16.70 -4.51
CA LEU A 201 3.84 17.71 -4.01
C LEU A 201 3.14 18.73 -3.11
N ASP A 202 1.92 19.15 -3.44
CA ASP A 202 1.10 20.02 -2.58
C ASP A 202 0.78 19.37 -1.23
N LEU A 203 0.39 18.09 -1.20
CA LEU A 203 0.12 17.37 0.05
C LEU A 203 1.34 17.35 0.98
N MET A 204 2.53 17.13 0.42
CA MET A 204 3.78 17.11 1.16
C MET A 204 4.14 18.53 1.66
N ARG A 205 4.22 19.50 0.76
CA ARG A 205 4.65 20.88 1.05
C ARG A 205 3.69 21.65 1.95
N SER A 206 2.39 21.37 1.86
CA SER A 206 1.38 21.96 2.75
C SER A 206 1.40 21.39 4.16
N GLY A 207 2.16 20.30 4.39
CA GLY A 207 2.16 19.56 5.64
C GLY A 207 0.90 18.71 5.83
N THR A 208 0.11 18.47 4.77
CA THR A 208 -1.00 17.50 4.83
C THR A 208 -0.47 16.08 5.02
N VAL A 209 0.72 15.79 4.50
CA VAL A 209 1.42 14.51 4.65
C VAL A 209 2.76 14.73 5.35
N ASP A 210 3.00 13.94 6.39
CA ASP A 210 4.21 13.97 7.21
C ASP A 210 5.25 12.94 6.73
N ILE A 211 4.78 11.75 6.37
CA ILE A 211 5.61 10.58 6.04
C ILE A 211 5.28 10.11 4.62
N VAL A 212 6.29 9.95 3.76
CA VAL A 212 6.10 9.49 2.37
C VAL A 212 6.81 8.15 2.16
N PHE A 213 6.12 7.20 1.57
CA PHE A 213 6.68 5.95 1.05
C PHE A 213 6.72 6.01 -0.46
N ALA A 214 7.84 5.61 -1.04
CA ALA A 214 8.05 5.50 -2.47
C ALA A 214 8.99 4.34 -2.78
N ASN A 215 8.98 3.84 -4.01
CA ASN A 215 10.13 3.16 -4.59
C ASN A 215 11.02 4.13 -5.38
N GLU A 216 12.17 3.64 -5.85
CA GLU A 216 13.15 4.42 -6.61
C GLU A 216 12.53 5.08 -7.87
N ASP A 217 11.66 4.37 -8.58
CA ASP A 217 11.04 4.85 -9.82
C ASP A 217 9.95 5.89 -9.57
N GLU A 218 9.16 5.74 -8.50
CA GLU A 218 8.18 6.71 -8.04
C GLU A 218 8.83 8.01 -7.60
N ALA A 219 9.92 7.94 -6.82
CA ALA A 219 10.68 9.11 -6.40
C ALA A 219 11.26 9.87 -7.62
N LYS A 220 11.82 9.12 -8.58
CA LYS A 220 12.31 9.69 -9.86
C LYS A 220 11.19 10.30 -10.68
N SER A 221 10.03 9.66 -10.75
CA SER A 221 8.84 10.17 -11.45
C SER A 221 8.31 11.46 -10.83
N LEU A 222 8.30 11.56 -9.49
CA LEU A 222 7.80 12.72 -8.75
C LEU A 222 8.60 13.98 -9.10
N TYR A 223 9.93 13.85 -9.16
CA TYR A 223 10.84 14.97 -9.45
C TYR A 223 11.32 15.05 -10.90
N GLN A 224 10.78 14.20 -11.77
CA GLN A 224 11.13 14.13 -13.20
C GLN A 224 12.65 14.08 -13.45
N THR A 225 13.34 13.25 -12.66
CA THR A 225 14.80 13.08 -12.71
C THR A 225 15.17 11.62 -12.91
N ALA A 226 16.31 11.37 -13.57
CA ALA A 226 16.89 10.03 -13.68
C ALA A 226 17.82 9.71 -12.51
N ASP A 227 18.21 10.71 -11.72
CA ASP A 227 19.18 10.59 -10.62
C ASP A 227 18.47 10.49 -9.26
N LEU A 228 18.76 9.41 -8.54
CA LEU A 228 18.16 9.15 -7.23
C LEU A 228 18.64 10.15 -6.17
N GLU A 229 19.88 10.62 -6.23
CA GLU A 229 20.36 11.58 -5.24
C GLU A 229 19.64 12.93 -5.37
N THR A 230 19.41 13.38 -6.60
CA THR A 230 18.56 14.55 -6.88
C THR A 230 17.15 14.37 -6.30
N ALA A 231 16.51 13.22 -6.52
CA ALA A 231 15.19 12.95 -5.96
C ALA A 231 15.20 12.90 -4.42
N ARG A 232 16.27 12.33 -3.82
CA ARG A 232 16.45 12.26 -2.36
C ARG A 232 16.56 13.64 -1.73
N GLU A 233 17.33 14.54 -2.33
CA GLU A 233 17.49 15.92 -1.85
C GLU A 233 16.16 16.66 -1.88
N ALA A 234 15.41 16.54 -2.97
CA ALA A 234 14.10 17.17 -3.09
C ALA A 234 13.06 16.58 -2.12
N LEU A 235 13.05 15.25 -1.90
CA LEU A 235 12.20 14.61 -0.88
C LEU A 235 12.47 15.17 0.52
N ALA A 236 13.74 15.41 0.87
CA ALA A 236 14.11 15.96 2.17
C ALA A 236 13.61 17.40 2.37
N GLU A 237 13.42 18.16 1.29
CA GLU A 237 12.85 19.51 1.36
C GLU A 237 11.32 19.51 1.48
N ASP A 238 10.66 18.53 0.84
CA ASP A 238 9.21 18.53 0.70
C ASP A 238 8.46 17.79 1.83
N CYS A 239 9.09 16.88 2.58
CA CYS A 239 8.43 16.14 3.66
C CYS A 239 9.32 15.90 4.89
N LYS A 240 8.69 15.57 6.04
CA LYS A 240 9.42 15.36 7.30
C LYS A 240 10.24 14.07 7.27
N ILE A 241 9.64 13.00 6.75
CA ILE A 241 10.26 11.68 6.61
C ILE A 241 9.86 11.11 5.24
N ALA A 242 10.84 10.64 4.47
CA ALA A 242 10.61 9.86 3.26
C ALA A 242 11.30 8.50 3.36
N ILE A 243 10.64 7.45 2.90
CA ILE A 243 11.18 6.11 2.79
C ILE A 243 11.19 5.75 1.30
N VAL A 244 12.39 5.54 0.75
CA VAL A 244 12.59 5.11 -0.63
C VAL A 244 13.06 3.67 -0.65
N THR A 245 12.19 2.77 -1.06
CA THR A 245 12.51 1.34 -1.30
C THR A 245 13.21 1.15 -2.64
N ARG A 246 14.12 0.18 -2.70
CA ARG A 246 15.02 -0.02 -3.85
C ARG A 246 15.18 -1.51 -4.18
N SER A 247 14.09 -2.26 -4.03
CA SER A 247 14.04 -3.70 -4.28
C SER A 247 15.16 -4.44 -3.53
N GLU A 248 15.97 -5.25 -4.22
CA GLU A 248 17.08 -6.01 -3.65
C GLU A 248 18.20 -5.14 -3.06
N LYS A 249 18.21 -3.83 -3.36
CA LYS A 249 19.17 -2.86 -2.79
C LYS A 249 18.71 -2.31 -1.44
N GLY A 250 17.60 -2.82 -0.90
CA GLY A 250 17.06 -2.43 0.39
C GLY A 250 16.28 -1.12 0.34
N SER A 251 16.53 -0.22 1.28
CA SER A 251 15.83 1.05 1.36
C SER A 251 16.67 2.18 1.95
N MET A 252 16.15 3.40 1.82
CA MET A 252 16.72 4.60 2.39
C MET A 252 15.63 5.38 3.11
N ILE A 253 15.85 5.66 4.40
CA ILE A 253 14.97 6.48 5.23
C ILE A 253 15.61 7.86 5.33
N ILE A 254 14.95 8.87 4.80
CA ILE A 254 15.40 10.24 4.64
C ILE A 254 14.65 11.10 5.66
N ASN A 255 15.38 11.88 6.45
CA ASN A 255 14.78 12.89 7.32
C ASN A 255 14.82 14.26 6.62
N GLY A 256 13.90 15.16 6.98
CA GLY A 256 13.83 16.52 6.43
C GLY A 256 15.07 17.39 6.65
N SER A 257 16.05 16.94 7.44
CA SER A 257 17.37 17.56 7.56
C SER A 257 18.36 17.12 6.47
N GLY A 258 17.94 16.26 5.54
CA GLY A 258 18.78 15.65 4.49
C GLY A 258 19.64 14.47 4.95
N THR A 259 19.60 14.07 6.23
CA THR A 259 20.26 12.85 6.71
C THR A 259 19.48 11.63 6.26
N HIS A 260 20.17 10.51 6.05
CA HIS A 260 19.50 9.27 5.69
C HIS A 260 20.14 8.04 6.35
N THR A 261 19.29 7.07 6.65
CA THR A 261 19.66 5.73 7.11
C THR A 261 19.45 4.75 5.97
N ARG A 262 20.46 3.95 5.64
CA ARG A 262 20.34 2.86 4.67
C ARG A 262 20.02 1.57 5.39
N ILE A 263 19.14 0.78 4.80
CA ILE A 263 18.74 -0.52 5.30
C ILE A 263 19.02 -1.51 4.18
N ASP A 264 19.79 -2.55 4.47
CA ASP A 264 20.02 -3.63 3.52
C ASP A 264 18.75 -4.47 3.36
N ALA A 265 18.52 -5.01 2.17
CA ALA A 265 17.45 -5.99 1.97
C ALA A 265 17.78 -7.30 2.68
N ASP A 266 16.80 -7.90 3.36
CA ASP A 266 16.93 -9.26 3.84
C ASP A 266 17.09 -10.24 2.67
N ALA A 267 17.98 -11.21 2.85
CA ALA A 267 18.16 -12.28 1.87
C ALA A 267 16.90 -13.14 1.79
N VAL A 268 16.47 -13.45 0.58
CA VAL A 268 15.32 -14.33 0.31
C VAL A 268 15.77 -15.62 -0.34
N ASP A 269 15.11 -16.73 -0.02
CA ASP A 269 15.44 -18.05 -0.59
C ASP A 269 15.01 -18.14 -2.06
N ARG A 270 13.87 -17.51 -2.39
CA ARG A 270 13.31 -17.50 -3.74
C ARG A 270 12.42 -16.28 -3.98
N LEU A 271 12.57 -15.62 -5.12
CA LEU A 271 11.59 -14.64 -5.57
C LEU A 271 10.42 -15.37 -6.24
N VAL A 272 9.20 -15.18 -5.75
CA VAL A 272 8.00 -15.88 -6.26
C VAL A 272 7.04 -14.91 -6.94
N ASP A 273 6.73 -13.79 -6.27
CA ASP A 273 5.74 -12.79 -6.68
C ASP A 273 6.02 -11.50 -5.91
N THR A 274 6.31 -10.39 -6.60
CA THR A 274 6.61 -9.10 -5.98
C THR A 274 5.37 -8.36 -5.44
N THR A 275 4.17 -8.92 -5.61
CA THR A 275 2.91 -8.31 -5.15
C THR A 275 2.89 -8.14 -3.63
N GLY A 276 2.62 -6.92 -3.17
CA GLY A 276 2.57 -6.58 -1.74
C GLY A 276 3.91 -6.18 -1.11
N ALA A 277 5.03 -6.21 -1.83
CA ALA A 277 6.35 -5.91 -1.26
C ALA A 277 6.42 -4.52 -0.59
N GLY A 278 6.02 -3.47 -1.30
CA GLY A 278 5.97 -2.10 -0.76
C GLY A 278 4.94 -1.94 0.36
N ASP A 279 3.80 -2.60 0.24
CA ASP A 279 2.72 -2.57 1.23
C ASP A 279 3.18 -3.11 2.59
N LEU A 280 3.89 -4.24 2.56
CA LEU A 280 4.41 -4.89 3.76
C LEU A 280 5.67 -4.21 4.29
N TYR A 281 6.46 -3.58 3.41
CA TYR A 281 7.50 -2.67 3.87
C TYR A 281 6.91 -1.53 4.71
N ALA A 282 5.87 -0.86 4.20
CA ALA A 282 5.17 0.19 4.93
C ALA A 282 4.58 -0.33 6.25
N ALA A 283 4.01 -1.55 6.26
CA ALA A 283 3.49 -2.17 7.47
C ALA A 283 4.55 -2.35 8.55
N GLY A 284 5.70 -2.93 8.19
CA GLY A 284 6.82 -3.15 9.11
C GLY A 284 7.38 -1.84 9.64
N PHE A 285 7.60 -0.87 8.76
CA PHE A 285 8.07 0.45 9.16
C PHE A 285 7.10 1.14 10.12
N LEU A 286 5.81 1.21 9.77
CA LEU A 286 4.80 1.90 10.58
C LEU A 286 4.55 1.19 11.91
N HIS A 287 4.66 -0.14 11.96
CA HIS A 287 4.61 -0.87 13.23
C HIS A 287 5.74 -0.46 14.18
N GLY A 288 6.99 -0.45 13.70
CA GLY A 288 8.13 0.00 14.51
C GLY A 288 8.03 1.47 14.90
N TYR A 289 7.62 2.32 13.95
CA TYR A 289 7.51 3.76 14.14
C TYR A 289 6.48 4.12 15.22
N THR A 290 5.29 3.52 15.15
CA THR A 290 4.21 3.75 16.12
C THR A 290 4.48 3.12 17.50
N ALA A 291 5.44 2.19 17.58
CA ALA A 291 5.97 1.64 18.82
C ALA A 291 7.14 2.46 19.41
N GLY A 292 7.58 3.53 18.74
CA GLY A 292 8.66 4.41 19.19
C GLY A 292 10.06 3.81 19.03
N MET A 293 10.24 2.89 18.08
CA MET A 293 11.55 2.32 17.77
C MET A 293 12.40 3.31 16.97
N ASP A 294 13.72 3.08 16.92
CA ASP A 294 14.61 3.86 16.08
C ASP A 294 14.40 3.55 14.59
N MET A 295 14.80 4.48 13.71
CA MET A 295 14.57 4.39 12.27
C MET A 295 15.21 3.16 11.62
N GLU A 296 16.36 2.72 12.12
CA GLU A 296 17.02 1.52 11.60
C GLU A 296 16.16 0.29 11.87
N THR A 297 15.67 0.14 13.11
CA THR A 297 14.75 -0.94 13.48
C THR A 297 13.44 -0.89 12.68
N CYS A 298 12.84 0.30 12.49
CA CYS A 298 11.66 0.46 11.63
C CYS A 298 11.92 -0.01 10.20
N GLY A 299 13.05 0.40 9.63
CA GLY A 299 13.46 -0.02 8.29
C GLY A 299 13.68 -1.51 8.16
N ARG A 300 14.35 -2.13 9.14
CA ARG A 300 14.59 -3.57 9.19
C ARG A 300 13.30 -4.38 9.31
N LEU A 301 12.32 -3.90 10.09
CA LEU A 301 10.98 -4.51 10.15
C LEU A 301 10.27 -4.45 8.79
N GLY A 302 10.38 -3.31 8.10
CA GLY A 302 9.87 -3.17 6.73
C GLY A 302 10.54 -4.15 5.77
N SER A 303 11.87 -4.25 5.81
CA SER A 303 12.63 -5.16 4.96
C SER A 303 12.26 -6.62 5.21
N LEU A 304 12.15 -7.05 6.47
CA LEU A 304 11.73 -8.40 6.85
C LEU A 304 10.34 -8.73 6.32
N ALA A 305 9.36 -7.85 6.54
CA ALA A 305 7.99 -8.07 6.10
C ALA A 305 7.88 -8.14 4.56
N ALA A 306 8.60 -7.26 3.84
CA ALA A 306 8.69 -7.29 2.39
C ALA A 306 9.37 -8.56 1.88
N GLY A 307 10.51 -8.94 2.48
CA GLY A 307 11.25 -10.14 2.14
C GLY A 307 10.45 -11.43 2.36
N ILE A 308 9.55 -11.47 3.36
CA ILE A 308 8.65 -12.61 3.57
C ILE A 308 7.58 -12.69 2.50
N VAL A 309 6.89 -11.57 2.20
CA VAL A 309 5.73 -11.60 1.30
C VAL A 309 6.11 -11.94 -0.15
N ILE A 310 7.32 -11.59 -0.60
CA ILE A 310 7.74 -11.87 -1.98
C ILE A 310 8.11 -13.34 -2.26
N GLN A 311 8.10 -14.20 -1.23
CA GLN A 311 8.46 -15.63 -1.31
C GLN A 311 7.24 -16.56 -1.41
N GLN A 312 6.05 -15.98 -1.56
CA GLN A 312 4.75 -16.65 -1.69
C GLN A 312 3.97 -16.08 -2.88
N ILE A 313 2.83 -16.68 -3.23
CA ILE A 313 1.85 -16.07 -4.14
C ILE A 313 0.87 -15.25 -3.30
N GLY A 314 0.58 -14.03 -3.74
CA GLY A 314 -0.42 -13.16 -3.14
C GLY A 314 0.12 -12.23 -2.04
N PRO A 315 -0.61 -11.14 -1.77
CA PRO A 315 -0.01 -9.93 -1.23
C PRO A 315 -0.04 -9.82 0.30
N ARG A 316 -0.61 -10.80 1.01
CA ARG A 316 -0.70 -10.80 2.48
C ARG A 316 0.07 -12.00 3.04
N PRO A 317 0.88 -11.81 4.10
CA PRO A 317 1.77 -12.83 4.60
C PRO A 317 0.99 -14.07 5.10
N GLN A 318 1.41 -15.25 4.65
CA GLN A 318 0.84 -16.55 5.05
C GLN A 318 1.46 -17.10 6.35
N VAL A 319 2.43 -16.37 6.91
CA VAL A 319 3.11 -16.68 8.18
C VAL A 319 2.96 -15.51 9.15
N SER A 320 3.14 -15.77 10.45
CA SER A 320 3.12 -14.70 11.45
C SER A 320 4.33 -13.79 11.31
N LEU A 321 4.10 -12.53 10.91
CA LEU A 321 5.18 -11.54 10.86
C LEU A 321 5.72 -11.23 12.26
N ARG A 322 4.85 -11.24 13.29
CA ARG A 322 5.29 -11.08 14.68
C ARG A 322 6.32 -12.13 15.07
N GLN A 323 6.06 -13.41 14.80
CA GLN A 323 7.02 -14.46 15.14
C GLN A 323 8.33 -14.31 14.37
N ALA A 324 8.27 -13.99 13.08
CA ALA A 324 9.47 -13.74 12.28
C ALA A 324 10.29 -12.56 12.83
N ALA A 325 9.63 -11.48 13.26
CA ALA A 325 10.30 -10.32 13.85
C ALA A 325 10.92 -10.62 15.22
N ILE A 326 10.30 -11.51 16.03
CA ILE A 326 10.89 -12.01 17.28
C ILE A 326 12.14 -12.86 16.98
N ASP A 327 12.05 -13.78 16.01
CA ASP A 327 13.14 -14.67 15.63
C ASP A 327 14.34 -13.89 15.07
N ALA A 328 14.08 -12.79 14.36
CA ALA A 328 15.08 -11.85 13.87
C ALA A 328 15.63 -10.90 14.96
N GLY A 329 15.08 -10.94 16.18
CA GLY A 329 15.48 -10.09 17.31
C GLY A 329 15.09 -8.62 17.16
N LEU A 330 14.13 -8.30 16.30
CA LEU A 330 13.67 -6.93 16.04
C LEU A 330 12.62 -6.46 17.07
N ILE A 331 11.82 -7.39 17.59
CA ILE A 331 10.81 -7.11 18.62
C ILE A 331 10.88 -8.14 19.76
N ARG A 332 10.27 -7.82 20.91
CA ARG A 332 10.20 -8.72 22.07
C ARG A 332 8.92 -9.57 22.04
N GLY A 333 9.04 -10.82 22.46
CA GLY A 333 7.96 -11.80 22.55
C GLY A 333 6.94 -11.53 23.65
#